data_AF-A0A7K6VCW2-F1
#
_entry.id   AF-A0A7K6VCW2-F1
#
_cell.length_a   1.000
_cell.length_b   1.000
_cell.length_c   1.000
_cell.angle_alpha   90.00
_cell.angle_beta   90.00
_cell.angle_gamma   90.00
#
_symmetry.space_group_name_H-M   'P 1'
#
loop_
_entity.id
_entity.type
_entity.pdbx_description
1 polymer ?
#
loop_
_entity_poly.entity_id
_entity_poly.type
_entity_poly.pdbx_seq_one_letter_code
_entity_poly.pdbx_strand_id
1 'polypeptide(L)'
;MTHRCKKSSGLWKMVVWDEPFFQGKKHEFTTDCYSTPEHGFSTVRSCKIESGAWAGFEHCGFQGQQFVLERGEYPCWEAWSGSNAYHVERMCSFRPIAKRAEMSDDCPSLPALGWGSSTVGSFLVRSGAWVCSQYPGYRGFQYLLESDSPAGEYKHVREWGSHAQTGQVQSIRRVQQ
;
A
#
# COMPACT_ATOMS: atom_id res chain seq x y z
N MET A 1 23.17 4.51 23.05
CA MET A 1 21.75 4.25 23.40
C MET A 1 21.07 3.65 22.19
N THR A 2 20.62 2.41 22.29
CA THR A 2 19.92 1.69 21.23
C THR A 2 18.64 2.42 20.82
N HIS A 3 18.59 2.89 19.58
CA HIS A 3 17.40 3.43 18.93
C HIS A 3 16.34 2.33 18.84
N ARG A 4 15.48 2.23 19.86
CA ARG A 4 14.23 1.47 19.76
C ARG A 4 13.26 2.30 18.94
N CYS A 5 13.42 2.25 17.62
CA CYS A 5 12.34 2.51 16.70
C CYS A 5 11.24 1.50 17.02
N LYS A 6 10.13 1.97 17.60
CA LYS A 6 8.89 1.18 17.60
C LYS A 6 8.52 1.04 16.12
N LYS A 7 8.88 -0.09 15.51
CA LYS A 7 8.43 -0.50 14.19
C LYS A 7 6.90 -0.58 14.20
N SER A 8 6.21 0.53 13.98
CA SER A 8 4.81 0.50 13.58
C SER A 8 4.78 -0.05 12.16
N SER A 9 4.36 -1.32 12.05
CA SER A 9 4.01 -2.05 10.83
C SER A 9 4.81 -1.67 9.59
N GLY A 10 5.88 -2.42 9.32
CA GLY A 10 6.56 -2.38 8.02
C GLY A 10 5.57 -2.51 6.86
N LEU A 11 5.97 -1.93 5.73
CA LEU A 11 5.55 -2.19 4.35
C LEU A 11 4.45 -3.25 4.24
N TRP A 12 3.31 -2.95 3.60
CA TRP A 12 2.31 -3.97 3.26
C TRP A 12 3.01 -5.20 2.72
N LYS A 13 2.68 -6.37 3.25
CA LYS A 13 3.36 -7.60 2.88
C LYS A 13 2.40 -8.76 2.85
N MET A 14 2.40 -9.42 1.71
CA MET A 14 1.71 -10.68 1.48
C MET A 14 2.71 -11.69 0.91
N VAL A 15 2.56 -12.94 1.33
CA VAL A 15 3.23 -14.07 0.72
C VAL A 15 2.17 -14.98 0.12
N VAL A 16 2.38 -15.40 -1.12
CA VAL A 16 1.46 -16.29 -1.84
C VAL A 16 2.17 -17.58 -2.25
N TRP A 17 1.41 -18.65 -2.35
CA TRP A 17 1.84 -19.97 -2.76
C TRP A 17 0.94 -20.53 -3.85
N ASP A 18 1.50 -21.36 -4.73
CA ASP A 18 0.77 -22.05 -5.80
C ASP A 18 0.17 -23.39 -5.38
N GLU A 19 0.42 -23.84 -4.15
CA GLU A 19 -0.25 -25.00 -3.53
C GLU A 19 -0.97 -24.63 -2.22
N PRO A 20 -1.96 -25.42 -1.79
CA PRO A 20 -2.58 -25.29 -0.47
C PRO A 20 -1.58 -25.49 0.68
N PHE A 21 -1.95 -25.05 1.88
CA PHE A 21 -1.20 -25.21 3.14
C PHE A 21 0.24 -24.68 3.08
N PHE A 22 0.44 -23.58 2.34
CA PHE A 22 1.71 -22.85 2.24
C PHE A 22 2.86 -23.68 1.64
N GLN A 23 2.53 -24.57 0.68
CA GLN A 23 3.46 -25.43 -0.01
C GLN A 23 3.75 -24.96 -1.45
N GLY A 24 4.70 -25.59 -2.12
CA GLY A 24 5.05 -25.29 -3.50
C GLY A 24 5.86 -23.99 -3.67
N LYS A 25 5.75 -23.40 -4.86
CA LYS A 25 6.41 -22.15 -5.22
C LYS A 25 5.78 -21.01 -4.44
N LYS A 26 6.63 -20.17 -3.83
CA LYS A 26 6.20 -18.99 -3.08
C LYS A 26 6.73 -17.70 -3.66
N HIS A 27 5.99 -16.61 -3.47
CA HIS A 27 6.46 -15.27 -3.79
C HIS A 27 5.94 -14.24 -2.78
N GLU A 28 6.76 -13.21 -2.53
CA GLU A 28 6.48 -12.13 -1.60
C GLU A 28 6.15 -10.87 -2.38
N PHE A 29 5.06 -10.21 -1.98
CA PHE A 29 4.57 -8.98 -2.59
C PHE A 29 4.46 -7.88 -1.56
N THR A 30 4.99 -6.71 -1.90
CA THR A 30 4.89 -5.48 -1.11
C THR A 30 4.12 -4.35 -1.81
N THR A 31 3.78 -4.57 -3.07
CA THR A 31 2.97 -3.71 -3.92
C THR A 31 1.85 -4.51 -4.56
N ASP A 32 0.95 -3.84 -5.28
CA ASP A 32 -0.04 -4.51 -6.10
C ASP A 32 0.58 -5.41 -7.18
N CYS A 33 -0.19 -6.43 -7.58
CA CYS A 33 0.12 -7.36 -8.65
C CYS A 33 -1.06 -7.40 -9.61
N TYR A 34 -0.86 -6.92 -10.83
CA TYR A 34 -1.90 -6.86 -11.86
C TYR A 34 -2.21 -8.25 -12.45
N SER A 35 -1.23 -9.17 -12.44
CA SER A 35 -1.35 -10.48 -13.09
C SER A 35 -0.40 -11.49 -12.46
N THR A 36 -0.92 -12.43 -11.67
CA THR A 36 -0.12 -13.52 -11.06
C THR A 36 0.58 -14.43 -12.08
N PRO A 37 0.05 -14.66 -13.30
CA PRO A 37 0.80 -15.35 -14.37
C PRO A 37 2.14 -14.71 -14.73
N GLU A 38 2.28 -13.39 -14.64
CA GLU A 38 3.55 -12.69 -14.91
C GLU A 38 4.64 -13.05 -13.89
N HIS A 39 4.23 -13.52 -12.71
CA HIS A 39 5.12 -14.04 -11.67
C HIS A 39 5.24 -15.58 -11.72
N GLY A 40 4.70 -16.21 -12.76
CA GLY A 40 4.70 -17.65 -12.98
C GLY A 40 3.82 -18.41 -12.00
N PHE A 41 2.66 -17.85 -11.64
CA PHE A 41 1.61 -18.52 -10.88
C PHE A 41 0.39 -18.70 -11.78
N SER A 42 -0.13 -19.92 -11.90
CA SER A 42 -1.40 -20.16 -12.60
C SER A 42 -2.59 -19.66 -11.78
N THR A 43 -2.53 -19.80 -10.46
CA THR A 43 -3.41 -19.20 -9.46
C THR A 43 -2.73 -19.22 -8.10
N VAL A 44 -3.15 -18.34 -7.19
CA VAL A 44 -2.81 -18.47 -5.76
C VAL A 44 -3.68 -19.56 -5.14
N ARG A 45 -3.07 -20.46 -4.36
CA ARG A 45 -3.75 -21.57 -3.66
C ARG A 45 -3.69 -21.47 -2.14
N SER A 46 -2.71 -20.74 -1.61
CA SER A 46 -2.69 -20.30 -0.21
C SER A 46 -1.92 -18.99 -0.06
N CYS A 47 -2.21 -18.21 0.98
CA CYS A 47 -1.52 -16.95 1.23
C CYS A 47 -1.40 -16.60 2.73
N LYS A 48 -0.42 -15.78 3.07
CA LYS A 48 -0.25 -15.20 4.40
C LYS A 48 -0.14 -13.69 4.26
N ILE A 49 -0.94 -12.97 5.03
CA ILE A 49 -0.86 -11.51 5.13
C ILE A 49 -0.05 -11.18 6.38
N GLU A 50 1.21 -10.77 6.19
CA GLU A 50 2.10 -10.43 7.30
C GLU A 50 1.86 -9.01 7.83
N SER A 51 1.47 -8.08 6.94
CA SER A 51 1.18 -6.68 7.29
C SER A 51 0.19 -6.03 6.30
N GLY A 52 -0.63 -5.13 6.86
CA GLY A 52 -1.66 -4.42 6.12
C GLY A 52 -2.90 -5.28 5.85
N ALA A 53 -3.75 -4.80 4.95
CA ALA A 53 -4.90 -5.51 4.41
C ALA A 53 -4.87 -5.39 2.88
N TRP A 54 -5.27 -6.48 2.21
CA TRP A 54 -5.19 -6.63 0.77
C TRP A 54 -6.56 -6.98 0.19
N ALA A 55 -6.82 -6.53 -1.03
CA ALA A 55 -7.94 -6.96 -1.85
C ALA A 55 -7.39 -7.94 -2.88
N GLY A 56 -7.85 -9.18 -2.85
CA GLY A 56 -7.66 -10.17 -3.90
C GLY A 56 -8.79 -10.10 -4.93
N PHE A 57 -8.50 -10.49 -6.16
CA PHE A 57 -9.46 -10.48 -7.26
C PHE A 57 -9.38 -11.77 -8.06
N GLU A 58 -10.55 -12.25 -8.50
CA GLU A 58 -10.68 -13.45 -9.31
C GLU A 58 -9.88 -13.39 -10.62
N HIS A 59 -9.92 -12.26 -11.32
CA HIS A 59 -9.27 -12.08 -12.61
C HIS A 59 -8.07 -11.13 -12.52
N CYS A 60 -7.22 -11.16 -13.55
CA CYS A 60 -6.16 -10.15 -13.72
C CYS A 60 -6.77 -8.75 -13.85
N GLY A 61 -5.98 -7.73 -13.52
CA GLY A 61 -6.37 -6.33 -13.65
C GLY A 61 -7.46 -5.88 -12.68
N PHE A 62 -7.51 -6.50 -11.50
CA PHE A 62 -8.43 -6.15 -10.41
C PHE A 62 -9.91 -6.29 -10.79
N GLN A 63 -10.26 -7.36 -11.53
CA GLN A 63 -11.61 -7.63 -12.03
C GLN A 63 -12.22 -8.89 -11.40
N GLY A 64 -13.55 -9.00 -11.47
CA GLY A 64 -14.31 -10.17 -10.97
C GLY A 64 -14.60 -10.11 -9.48
N GLN A 65 -14.84 -11.28 -8.87
CA GLN A 65 -15.12 -11.39 -7.43
C GLN A 65 -13.95 -10.83 -6.60
N GLN A 66 -14.28 -10.13 -5.51
CA GLN A 66 -13.31 -9.53 -4.60
C GLN A 66 -13.21 -10.32 -3.30
N PHE A 67 -12.00 -10.40 -2.75
CA PHE A 67 -11.68 -11.04 -1.48
C PHE A 67 -10.98 -10.04 -0.56
N VAL A 68 -11.46 -9.90 0.67
CA VAL A 68 -10.78 -9.07 1.68
C VAL A 68 -9.84 -9.96 2.47
N LEU A 69 -8.55 -9.63 2.41
CA LEU A 69 -7.46 -10.39 3.02
C LEU A 69 -6.83 -9.53 4.12
N GLU A 70 -7.27 -9.76 5.35
CA GLU A 70 -6.70 -9.12 6.53
C GLU A 70 -5.47 -9.88 7.03
N ARG A 71 -4.75 -9.31 8.01
CA ARG A 71 -3.59 -9.97 8.60
C ARG A 71 -3.97 -11.37 9.13
N GLY A 72 -3.32 -12.41 8.62
CA GLY A 72 -3.68 -13.77 8.94
C GLY A 72 -3.09 -14.80 7.99
N GLU A 73 -3.50 -16.05 8.20
CA GLU A 73 -3.11 -17.20 7.39
C GLU A 73 -4.31 -17.76 6.65
N TYR A 74 -4.16 -17.97 5.36
CA TYR A 74 -5.21 -18.50 4.48
C TYR A 74 -4.68 -19.77 3.79
N PRO A 75 -4.87 -20.94 4.41
CA PRO A 75 -4.25 -22.19 3.94
C PRO A 75 -4.87 -22.74 2.66
N CYS A 76 -6.06 -22.29 2.26
CA CYS A 76 -6.77 -22.73 1.07
C CYS A 76 -7.77 -21.65 0.63
N TRP A 77 -8.38 -21.83 -0.54
CA TRP A 77 -9.23 -20.80 -1.14
C TRP A 77 -10.53 -20.56 -0.37
N GLU A 78 -11.03 -21.58 0.32
CA GLU A 78 -12.19 -21.50 1.21
C GLU A 78 -11.97 -20.49 2.35
N ALA A 79 -10.71 -20.25 2.74
CA ALA A 79 -10.38 -19.31 3.81
C ALA A 79 -10.61 -17.84 3.42
N TRP A 80 -10.66 -17.50 2.12
CA TRP A 80 -10.90 -16.12 1.65
C TRP A 80 -12.16 -15.94 0.81
N SER A 81 -12.75 -17.01 0.27
CA SER A 81 -13.87 -16.92 -0.68
C SER A 81 -15.19 -16.52 -0.01
N GLY A 82 -15.35 -16.76 1.30
CA GLY A 82 -16.43 -16.24 2.15
C GLY A 82 -17.86 -16.71 1.84
N SER A 83 -18.12 -17.21 0.63
CA SER A 83 -19.44 -17.63 0.15
C SER A 83 -19.35 -18.95 -0.62
N ASN A 84 -20.07 -19.97 -0.14
CA ASN A 84 -20.24 -21.24 -0.86
C ASN A 84 -21.19 -21.13 -2.07
N ALA A 85 -21.91 -20.01 -2.24
CA ALA A 85 -22.86 -19.85 -3.33
C ALA A 85 -22.17 -19.52 -4.68
N TYR A 86 -20.95 -18.96 -4.63
CA TYR A 86 -20.16 -18.65 -5.82
C TYR A 86 -18.76 -19.23 -5.65
N HIS A 87 -18.58 -20.44 -6.18
CA HIS A 87 -17.36 -21.23 -6.02
C HIS A 87 -16.22 -20.66 -6.86
N VAL A 88 -15.40 -19.80 -6.25
CA VAL A 88 -14.24 -19.18 -6.90
C VAL A 88 -12.97 -19.54 -6.16
N GLU A 89 -12.20 -20.45 -6.74
CA GLU A 89 -10.86 -20.81 -6.26
C GLU A 89 -9.77 -19.88 -6.80
N ARG A 90 -10.09 -19.15 -7.88
CA ARG A 90 -9.10 -18.39 -8.64
C ARG A 90 -8.83 -17.05 -7.96
N MET A 91 -7.56 -16.73 -7.80
CA MET A 91 -7.11 -15.38 -7.47
C MET A 91 -5.95 -15.01 -8.40
N CYS A 92 -6.18 -14.03 -9.27
CA CYS A 92 -5.27 -13.68 -10.35
C CYS A 92 -4.64 -12.28 -10.22
N SER A 93 -5.18 -11.40 -9.38
CA SER A 93 -4.57 -10.11 -9.06
C SER A 93 -4.90 -9.67 -7.65
N PHE A 94 -4.12 -8.74 -7.10
CA PHE A 94 -4.34 -8.21 -5.75
C PHE A 94 -3.68 -6.85 -5.53
N ARG A 95 -4.23 -6.07 -4.61
CA ARG A 95 -3.68 -4.76 -4.22
C ARG A 95 -3.88 -4.47 -2.73
N PRO A 96 -3.04 -3.63 -2.09
CA PRO A 96 -3.33 -3.12 -0.75
C PRO A 96 -4.66 -2.31 -0.71
N ILE A 97 -5.47 -2.50 0.34
CA ILE A 97 -6.79 -1.82 0.51
C ILE A 97 -6.62 -0.37 0.98
N ALA A 98 -5.71 -0.11 1.92
CA ALA A 98 -5.48 1.21 2.48
C ALA A 98 -4.01 1.58 2.39
N LYS A 99 -3.68 2.51 1.47
CA LYS A 99 -2.39 3.20 1.43
C LYS A 99 -2.43 4.32 2.48
N ARG A 100 -2.38 3.98 3.77
CA ARG A 100 -2.09 4.95 4.84
C ARG A 100 -0.69 4.68 5.35
N ALA A 101 0.21 5.64 5.18
CA ALA A 101 1.53 5.59 5.77
C ALA A 101 1.57 6.63 6.92
N GLU A 102 2.05 6.21 8.09
CA GLU A 102 2.44 7.14 9.15
C GLU A 102 3.94 7.37 9.05
N MET A 103 4.36 8.63 8.93
CA MET A 103 5.74 9.01 8.66
C MET A 103 6.19 9.97 9.76
N SER A 104 7.33 9.65 10.37
CA SER A 104 7.96 10.50 11.39
C SER A 104 9.34 11.00 10.99
N ASP A 105 9.97 10.37 10.00
CA ASP A 105 11.26 10.74 9.44
C ASP A 105 11.13 11.14 7.96
N ASP A 106 12.23 11.64 7.38
CA ASP A 106 12.32 11.97 5.97
C ASP A 106 12.19 10.73 5.08
N CYS A 107 11.47 10.88 3.97
CA CYS A 107 11.22 9.84 2.98
C CYS A 107 11.64 10.32 1.58
N PRO A 108 12.83 9.95 1.11
CA PRO A 108 13.30 10.34 -0.22
C PRO A 108 12.57 9.60 -1.36
N SER A 109 11.85 8.50 -1.08
CA SER A 109 11.12 7.73 -2.10
C SER A 109 9.93 6.99 -1.48
N LEU A 110 8.71 7.48 -1.73
CA LEU A 110 7.48 6.79 -1.36
C LEU A 110 7.37 5.40 -2.02
N PRO A 111 7.73 5.21 -3.32
CA PRO A 111 7.75 3.87 -3.92
C PRO A 111 8.66 2.88 -3.18
N ALA A 112 9.81 3.33 -2.65
CA ALA A 112 10.70 2.48 -1.86
C ALA A 112 10.08 2.06 -0.51
N LEU A 113 9.06 2.80 -0.04
CA LEU A 113 8.22 2.43 1.10
C LEU A 113 7.00 1.58 0.70
N GLY A 114 6.99 0.97 -0.49
CA GLY A 114 5.88 0.14 -0.96
C GLY A 114 4.62 0.96 -1.30
N TRP A 115 4.72 2.29 -1.38
CA TRP A 115 3.62 3.13 -1.82
C TRP A 115 3.43 2.98 -3.33
N GLY A 116 2.56 2.06 -3.74
CA GLY A 116 2.33 1.72 -5.15
C GLY A 116 1.51 2.74 -5.94
N SER A 117 1.37 4.01 -5.51
CA SER A 117 0.71 5.07 -6.29
C SER A 117 1.67 6.22 -6.50
N SER A 118 1.67 6.88 -7.66
CA SER A 118 2.38 8.15 -7.80
C SER A 118 1.62 9.30 -7.12
N THR A 119 0.34 9.09 -6.78
CA THR A 119 -0.54 10.11 -6.19
C THR A 119 -0.77 9.89 -4.71
N VAL A 120 -0.93 11.00 -3.98
CA VAL A 120 -1.41 11.04 -2.59
C VAL A 120 -2.71 11.85 -2.56
N GLY A 121 -3.76 11.25 -2.00
CA GLY A 121 -5.12 11.80 -2.02
C GLY A 121 -5.47 12.69 -0.83
N SER A 122 -4.71 12.61 0.26
CA SER A 122 -4.89 13.44 1.46
C SER A 122 -3.67 13.37 2.38
N PHE A 123 -3.51 14.37 3.26
CA PHE A 123 -2.52 14.40 4.32
C PHE A 123 -3.16 14.70 5.68
N LEU A 124 -2.52 14.17 6.73
CA LEU A 124 -2.77 14.55 8.12
C LEU A 124 -1.43 14.86 8.79
N VAL A 125 -1.16 16.13 9.03
CA VAL A 125 0.05 16.60 9.69
C VAL A 125 -0.18 16.68 11.20
N ARG A 126 0.30 15.68 11.93
CA ARG A 126 0.13 15.65 13.40
C ARG A 126 1.01 16.67 14.13
N SER A 127 2.18 17.02 13.57
CA SER A 127 3.13 17.92 14.22
C SER A 127 4.15 18.50 13.25
N GLY A 128 4.47 19.77 13.43
CA GLY A 128 5.53 20.47 12.70
C GLY A 128 5.15 20.81 11.26
N ALA A 129 6.15 21.17 10.47
CA ALA A 129 6.00 21.48 9.06
C ALA A 129 6.75 20.47 8.19
N TRP A 130 6.15 20.13 7.05
CA TRP A 130 6.65 19.14 6.10
C TRP A 130 6.61 19.68 4.68
N VAL A 131 7.56 19.24 3.85
CA VAL A 131 7.56 19.51 2.41
C VAL A 131 7.37 18.20 1.68
N CYS A 132 6.34 18.13 0.84
CA CYS A 132 6.17 17.04 -0.10
C CYS A 132 6.58 17.48 -1.51
N SER A 133 7.10 16.54 -2.31
CA SER A 133 7.65 16.82 -3.64
C SER A 133 7.16 15.82 -4.68
N GLN A 134 6.99 16.31 -5.91
CA GLN A 134 6.42 15.56 -7.03
C GLN A 134 7.20 14.29 -7.39
N TYR A 135 8.53 14.32 -7.30
CA TYR A 135 9.40 13.21 -7.68
C TYR A 135 10.26 12.71 -6.51
N PRO A 136 10.84 11.49 -6.59
CA PRO A 136 11.80 11.02 -5.61
C PRO A 136 13.03 11.94 -5.52
N GLY A 137 13.63 11.97 -4.33
CA GLY A 137 14.79 12.80 -4.02
C GLY A 137 14.47 14.29 -3.87
N TYR A 138 13.26 14.63 -3.42
CA TYR A 138 12.82 16.01 -3.13
C TYR A 138 12.81 16.95 -4.34
N ARG A 139 12.46 16.41 -5.51
CA ARG A 139 12.48 17.11 -6.81
C ARG A 139 11.08 17.45 -7.32
N GLY A 140 11.03 18.42 -8.25
CA GLY A 140 9.79 18.88 -8.90
C GLY A 140 9.06 19.94 -8.06
N PHE A 141 7.75 20.07 -8.29
CA PHE A 141 6.93 20.97 -7.49
C PHE A 141 6.95 20.57 -6.01
N GLN A 142 6.99 21.57 -5.13
CA GLN A 142 7.02 21.41 -3.69
C GLN A 142 5.76 22.02 -3.06
N TYR A 143 5.28 21.37 -2.01
CA TYR A 143 4.09 21.80 -1.27
C TYR A 143 4.39 21.77 0.23
N LEU A 144 4.01 22.84 0.93
CA LEU A 144 4.17 22.97 2.38
C LEU A 144 2.92 22.44 3.07
N LEU A 145 3.12 21.59 4.06
CA LEU A 145 2.08 21.03 4.90
C LEU A 145 2.40 21.37 6.36
N GLU A 146 1.49 22.04 7.04
CA GLU A 146 1.70 22.54 8.40
C GLU A 146 0.63 21.98 9.34
N SER A 147 1.00 21.69 10.59
CA SER A 147 0.07 21.12 11.57
C SER A 147 -0.99 22.11 12.07
N ASP A 148 -0.82 23.41 11.84
CA ASP A 148 -1.68 24.50 12.31
C ASP A 148 -2.73 24.97 11.28
N SER A 149 -2.51 24.72 9.98
CA SER A 149 -3.54 24.79 8.91
C SER A 149 -4.71 23.83 9.24
N PRO A 150 -6.00 24.18 9.12
CA PRO A 150 -7.11 23.66 9.95
C PRO A 150 -6.96 22.19 10.41
N ALA A 151 -6.44 22.03 11.64
CA ALA A 151 -6.16 20.76 12.33
C ALA A 151 -5.12 19.80 11.68
N GLY A 152 -4.25 20.33 10.82
CA GLY A 152 -3.29 19.57 10.00
C GLY A 152 -3.97 18.71 8.94
N GLU A 153 -5.28 18.91 8.68
CA GLU A 153 -6.06 18.11 7.74
C GLU A 153 -6.03 18.72 6.35
N TYR A 154 -5.59 17.91 5.39
CA TYR A 154 -5.52 18.26 3.98
C TYR A 154 -6.26 17.16 3.21
N LYS A 155 -7.56 17.36 2.94
CA LYS A 155 -8.48 16.31 2.44
C LYS A 155 -8.50 16.19 0.93
N HIS A 156 -8.16 17.25 0.22
CA HIS A 156 -8.17 17.28 -1.23
C HIS A 156 -6.97 18.04 -1.79
N VAL A 157 -6.48 17.66 -2.99
CA VAL A 157 -5.30 18.29 -3.63
C VAL A 157 -5.40 19.81 -3.78
N ARG A 158 -6.61 20.36 -3.72
CA ARG A 158 -6.86 21.81 -3.77
C ARG A 158 -6.47 22.54 -2.48
N GLU A 159 -6.27 21.80 -1.39
CA GLU A 159 -5.95 22.35 -0.06
C GLU A 159 -4.44 22.48 0.17
N TRP A 160 -3.61 21.70 -0.53
CA TRP A 160 -2.13 21.83 -0.49
C TRP A 160 -1.49 22.11 -1.85
N GLY A 161 -2.23 21.87 -2.94
CA GLY A 161 -1.73 22.03 -4.30
C GLY A 161 -1.58 23.51 -4.65
N SER A 162 -0.42 23.86 -5.19
CA SER A 162 -0.22 25.11 -5.92
C SER A 162 -0.93 25.08 -7.28
N HIS A 163 -0.64 26.04 -8.16
CA HIS A 163 -1.19 26.11 -9.53
C HIS A 163 -1.10 24.80 -10.35
N ALA A 164 -0.19 23.89 -10.01
CA ALA A 164 -0.01 22.62 -10.71
C ALA A 164 -1.18 21.62 -10.56
N GLN A 165 -2.04 21.77 -9.54
CA GLN A 165 -3.22 20.92 -9.26
C GLN A 165 -3.00 19.41 -9.47
N THR A 166 -1.81 18.92 -9.15
CA THR A 166 -1.47 17.49 -9.29
C THR A 166 -1.39 16.83 -7.93
N GLY A 167 -2.02 15.66 -7.80
CA GLY A 167 -1.92 14.82 -6.60
C GLY A 167 -0.59 14.06 -6.53
N GLN A 168 0.30 14.25 -7.51
CA GLN A 168 1.54 13.51 -7.60
C GLN A 168 2.51 13.92 -6.50
N VAL A 169 2.86 12.97 -5.63
CA VAL A 169 3.82 13.12 -4.54
C VAL A 169 4.62 11.84 -4.42
N GLN A 170 5.95 11.95 -4.42
CA GLN A 170 6.85 10.79 -4.38
C GLN A 170 8.01 10.92 -3.39
N SER A 171 8.16 12.07 -2.71
CA SER A 171 9.05 12.22 -1.56
C SER A 171 8.51 13.25 -0.56
N ILE A 172 8.86 13.10 0.71
CA ILE A 172 8.36 13.91 1.83
C ILE A 172 9.50 14.12 2.83
N ARG A 173 9.70 15.33 3.34
CA ARG A 173 10.72 15.63 4.37
C ARG A 173 10.22 16.63 5.40
N ARG A 174 10.80 16.61 6.60
CA ARG A 174 10.59 17.64 7.61
C ARG A 174 11.24 18.96 7.18
N VAL A 175 10.62 20.05 7.62
CA VAL A 175 11.29 21.35 7.66
C VAL A 175 12.16 21.38 8.91
N GLN A 176 13.46 21.64 8.75
CA GLN A 176 14.36 21.87 9.87
C GLN A 176 14.17 23.30 10.36
N GLN A 177 14.05 23.49 11.68
CA GLN A 177 14.04 24.80 12.35
C GLN A 177 15.41 25.06 12.97
#